data_AF-A0A0R0M4V9-F1
#
_entry.id   AF-A0A0R0M4V9-F1
#
_cell.length_a   1.000
_cell.length_b   1.000
_cell.length_c   1.000
_cell.angle_alpha   90.00
_cell.angle_beta   90.00
_cell.angle_gamma   90.00
#
_symmetry.space_group_name_H-M   'P 1'
#
loop_
_entity.id
_entity.type
_entity.pdbx_description
1 polymer ?
#
loop_
_entity_poly.entity_id
_entity_poly.type
_entity_poly.pdbx_seq_one_letter_code
_entity_poly.pdbx_strand_id
1 'polypeptide(L)'
;MRFKKISEIESNNYSTVICVVHTVLEPLKTKGTDFVTTLEVSDEDKNQISIKMFTKTPRFANFFKEHDIVKIQKVKLSKPGVGITGHGSEVEVLANLNEENSKVFVTESEMEKIKCLKEASAFIKKNQLTKVCDIAPNTTFSFIGLLLDIKEECSNLAILTMVDFTKSEMIFPIIQNAAFTNNMTLIIKVWGETQANEVKNLQIDQIYKIQTLKIGKIEHILEARISESAYTPFQKIEVADPEHQEIIEKQKQFFREAQPAKTADDFLPEEFKKFDLVKTNQIKKNGTYRIRALAVSNFPFKPANIIICDHCRSLYSTEIKFRKTKHCLNTEDCNPYHEKIIKVHFKDSAGTLSVVLKNKLAEKYAKNIALYRSKELDCIIMRNKKFNFLTDANFID
;
A
#
# COMPACT_ATOMS: atom_id res chain seq x y z
N MET A 1 -13.50 -42.45 -14.39
CA MET A 1 -12.20 -41.90 -14.84
C MET A 1 -11.47 -41.42 -13.59
N ARG A 2 -10.21 -41.79 -13.34
CA ARG A 2 -9.52 -41.43 -12.09
C ARG A 2 -8.80 -40.10 -12.26
N PHE A 3 -9.15 -39.10 -11.46
CA PHE A 3 -8.46 -37.81 -11.41
C PHE A 3 -7.13 -37.96 -10.68
N LYS A 4 -6.06 -37.33 -11.19
CA LYS A 4 -4.75 -37.33 -10.53
C LYS A 4 -4.59 -36.11 -9.64
N LYS A 5 -3.83 -36.25 -8.56
CA LYS A 5 -3.31 -35.12 -7.78
C LYS A 5 -2.23 -34.38 -8.58
N ILE A 6 -1.95 -33.13 -8.22
CA ILE A 6 -0.94 -32.34 -8.94
C ILE A 6 0.45 -32.96 -8.81
N SER A 7 0.76 -33.51 -7.63
CA SER A 7 2.00 -34.24 -7.35
C SER A 7 2.18 -35.51 -8.19
N GLU A 8 1.10 -36.05 -8.76
CA GLU A 8 1.09 -37.30 -9.54
C GLU A 8 1.15 -37.05 -11.06
N ILE A 9 1.20 -35.79 -11.50
CA ILE A 9 1.31 -35.45 -12.93
C ILE A 9 2.74 -35.73 -13.40
N GLU A 10 2.87 -36.38 -14.56
CA GLU A 10 4.16 -36.75 -15.15
C GLU A 10 4.44 -35.93 -16.43
N SER A 11 5.71 -35.82 -16.83
CA SER A 11 6.11 -34.95 -17.95
C SER A 11 5.70 -35.45 -19.34
N ASN A 12 5.43 -36.75 -19.47
CA ASN A 12 5.12 -37.38 -20.76
C ASN A 12 3.75 -38.08 -20.78
N ASN A 13 2.97 -37.95 -19.72
CA ASN A 13 1.68 -38.62 -19.61
C ASN A 13 0.57 -37.60 -19.35
N TYR A 14 -0.47 -37.66 -20.18
CA TYR A 14 -1.62 -36.77 -20.06
C TYR A 14 -2.56 -37.27 -18.97
N SER A 15 -2.86 -36.40 -18.02
CA SER A 15 -3.73 -36.68 -16.88
C SER A 15 -4.91 -35.71 -16.85
N THR A 16 -5.96 -36.07 -16.12
CA THR A 16 -7.07 -35.15 -15.82
C THR A 16 -6.97 -34.75 -14.36
N VAL A 17 -7.09 -33.45 -14.11
CA VAL A 17 -6.98 -32.87 -12.76
C VAL A 17 -8.21 -32.04 -12.45
N ILE A 18 -8.60 -32.02 -11.18
CA ILE A 18 -9.61 -31.12 -10.64
C ILE A 18 -8.93 -30.28 -9.58
N CYS A 19 -8.97 -28.96 -9.73
CA CYS A 19 -8.16 -28.04 -8.96
C CYS A 19 -8.88 -26.69 -8.77
N VAL A 20 -8.44 -25.92 -7.78
CA VAL A 20 -8.92 -24.56 -7.51
C VAL A 20 -8.07 -23.57 -8.27
N VAL A 21 -8.72 -22.63 -8.97
CA VAL A 21 -8.05 -21.50 -9.63
C VAL A 21 -7.73 -20.42 -8.60
N HIS A 22 -6.45 -20.04 -8.48
CA HIS A 22 -6.00 -18.94 -7.63
C HIS A 22 -5.78 -17.65 -8.41
N THR A 23 -5.34 -17.76 -9.65
CA THR A 23 -5.08 -16.60 -10.51
C THR A 23 -5.26 -17.00 -11.96
N VAL A 24 -5.88 -16.12 -12.73
CA VAL A 24 -5.97 -16.19 -14.18
C VAL A 24 -5.09 -15.08 -14.74
N LEU A 25 -4.06 -15.42 -15.52
CA LEU A 25 -3.26 -14.42 -16.23
C LEU A 25 -3.92 -14.06 -17.56
N GLU A 26 -3.82 -12.80 -17.96
CA GLU A 26 -4.34 -12.33 -19.24
C GLU A 26 -3.75 -13.14 -20.42
N PRO A 27 -4.54 -13.41 -21.48
CA PRO A 27 -4.05 -14.12 -22.64
C PRO A 27 -2.92 -13.35 -23.30
N LEU A 28 -1.80 -14.01 -23.48
CA LEU A 28 -0.68 -13.46 -24.25
C LEU A 28 -0.67 -14.10 -25.63
N LYS A 29 -0.52 -13.29 -26.67
CA LYS A 29 -0.27 -13.80 -28.01
C LYS A 29 1.10 -14.48 -28.02
N THR A 30 1.15 -15.74 -28.45
CA THR A 30 2.43 -16.46 -28.58
C THR A 30 3.17 -15.98 -29.83
N LYS A 31 4.41 -16.47 -30.03
CA LYS A 31 5.13 -16.24 -31.29
C LYS A 31 4.41 -16.86 -32.51
N GLY A 32 3.51 -17.83 -32.28
CA GLY A 32 2.70 -18.47 -33.32
C GLY A 32 1.34 -17.79 -33.51
N THR A 33 0.37 -18.56 -33.99
CA THR A 33 -1.02 -18.09 -34.20
C THR A 33 -1.88 -18.16 -32.95
N ASP A 34 -1.44 -18.89 -31.92
CA ASP A 34 -2.20 -19.14 -30.71
C ASP A 34 -1.98 -18.09 -29.62
N PHE A 35 -2.96 -17.97 -28.74
CA PHE A 35 -2.89 -17.28 -27.46
C PHE A 35 -2.61 -18.29 -26.34
N VAL A 36 -1.81 -17.90 -25.36
CA VAL A 36 -1.58 -18.66 -24.14
C VAL A 36 -2.33 -18.00 -22.98
N THR A 37 -3.21 -18.76 -22.34
CA THR A 37 -3.83 -18.41 -21.05
C THR A 37 -3.14 -19.25 -19.97
N THR A 38 -2.80 -18.65 -18.84
CA THR A 38 -2.12 -19.35 -17.75
C THR A 38 -3.00 -19.32 -16.50
N LEU A 39 -3.28 -20.49 -15.95
CA LEU A 39 -3.98 -20.66 -14.69
C LEU A 39 -2.98 -21.08 -13.62
N GLU A 40 -2.93 -20.33 -12.52
CA GLU A 40 -2.27 -20.80 -11.29
C GLU A 40 -3.29 -21.56 -10.47
N VAL A 41 -3.06 -22.85 -10.25
CA VAL A 41 -4.04 -23.75 -9.61
C VAL A 41 -3.43 -24.56 -8.47
N SER A 42 -4.27 -25.03 -7.55
CA SER A 42 -3.86 -26.02 -6.54
C SER A 42 -4.88 -27.14 -6.33
N ASP A 43 -4.41 -28.24 -5.75
CA ASP A 43 -5.22 -29.38 -5.32
C ASP A 43 -5.49 -29.33 -3.80
N GLU A 44 -6.10 -30.39 -3.27
CA GLU A 44 -6.44 -30.51 -1.85
C GLU A 44 -5.22 -30.64 -0.94
N ASP A 45 -4.08 -31.10 -1.48
CA ASP A 45 -2.82 -31.21 -0.76
C ASP A 45 -2.02 -29.89 -0.82
N LYS A 46 -2.60 -28.83 -1.39
CA LYS A 46 -1.99 -27.50 -1.60
C LYS A 46 -0.78 -27.52 -2.54
N ASN A 47 -0.60 -28.57 -3.33
CA ASN A 47 0.40 -28.55 -4.38
C ASN A 47 -0.02 -27.55 -5.45
N GLN A 48 0.90 -26.67 -5.85
CA GLN A 48 0.62 -25.63 -6.84
C GLN A 48 1.28 -25.94 -8.17
N ILE A 49 0.60 -25.57 -9.25
CA ILE A 49 1.11 -25.70 -10.61
C ILE A 49 0.56 -24.57 -11.49
N SER A 50 1.42 -24.08 -12.38
CA SER A 50 1.05 -23.14 -13.44
C SER A 50 0.65 -23.92 -14.69
N ILE A 51 -0.62 -23.89 -15.10
CA ILE A 51 -1.12 -24.61 -16.27
C ILE A 51 -1.28 -23.65 -17.44
N LYS A 52 -0.56 -23.92 -18.52
CA LYS A 52 -0.62 -23.17 -19.78
C LYS A 52 -1.56 -23.83 -20.77
N MET A 53 -2.52 -23.04 -21.25
CA MET A 53 -3.53 -23.45 -22.22
C MET A 53 -3.35 -22.65 -23.51
N PHE A 54 -3.24 -23.35 -24.63
CA PHE A 54 -3.02 -22.75 -25.95
C PHE A 54 -4.31 -22.81 -26.76
N THR A 55 -4.77 -21.66 -27.24
CA THR A 55 -6.04 -21.53 -27.95
C THR A 55 -5.93 -20.53 -29.10
N LYS A 56 -6.70 -20.72 -30.18
CA LYS A 56 -6.69 -19.82 -31.34
C LYS A 56 -7.34 -18.45 -31.06
N THR A 57 -8.17 -18.36 -30.02
CA THR A 57 -8.92 -17.14 -29.67
C THR A 57 -8.72 -16.80 -28.20
N PRO A 58 -8.58 -15.52 -27.82
CA PRO A 58 -8.36 -15.11 -26.43
C PRO A 58 -9.58 -15.30 -25.52
N ARG A 59 -10.71 -15.82 -26.04
CA ARG A 59 -12.00 -15.94 -25.34
C ARG A 59 -11.93 -16.71 -24.02
N PHE A 60 -10.94 -17.58 -23.84
CA PHE A 60 -10.83 -18.43 -22.65
C PHE A 60 -10.45 -17.68 -21.36
N ALA A 61 -9.81 -16.51 -21.41
CA ALA A 61 -9.43 -15.83 -20.16
C ALA A 61 -10.60 -15.28 -19.35
N ASN A 62 -11.67 -14.86 -20.00
CA ASN A 62 -12.84 -14.32 -19.29
C ASN A 62 -13.77 -15.44 -18.78
N PHE A 63 -13.48 -16.69 -19.11
CA PHE A 63 -14.31 -17.83 -18.74
C PHE A 63 -14.06 -18.30 -17.30
N PHE A 64 -12.84 -18.09 -16.79
CA PHE A 64 -12.45 -18.50 -15.44
C PHE A 64 -12.40 -17.32 -14.50
N LYS A 65 -12.77 -17.56 -13.25
CA LYS A 65 -12.60 -16.62 -12.15
C LYS A 65 -11.72 -17.23 -11.07
N GLU A 66 -11.13 -16.37 -10.26
CA GLU A 66 -10.49 -16.81 -9.02
C GLU A 66 -11.51 -17.56 -8.17
N HIS A 67 -11.04 -18.61 -7.49
CA HIS A 67 -11.83 -19.54 -6.69
C HIS A 67 -12.79 -20.47 -7.45
N ASP A 68 -12.78 -20.46 -8.78
CA ASP A 68 -13.44 -21.52 -9.54
C ASP A 68 -12.74 -22.87 -9.31
N ILE A 69 -13.52 -23.93 -9.14
CA ILE A 69 -13.06 -25.31 -9.17
C ILE A 69 -13.20 -25.79 -10.61
N VAL A 70 -12.07 -26.06 -11.25
CA VAL A 70 -12.01 -26.43 -12.66
C VAL A 70 -11.51 -27.85 -12.85
N LYS A 71 -12.10 -28.54 -13.82
CA LYS A 71 -11.62 -29.81 -14.34
C LYS A 71 -10.89 -29.55 -15.64
N ILE A 72 -9.61 -29.91 -15.68
CA ILE A 72 -8.73 -29.71 -16.83
C ILE A 72 -8.31 -31.08 -17.34
N GLN A 73 -8.72 -31.41 -18.56
CA GLN A 73 -8.33 -32.66 -19.21
C GLN A 73 -6.99 -32.52 -19.92
N LYS A 74 -6.27 -33.65 -20.09
CA LYS A 74 -5.02 -33.73 -20.86
C LYS A 74 -3.94 -32.75 -20.40
N VAL A 75 -3.66 -32.71 -19.10
CA VAL A 75 -2.54 -31.95 -18.51
C VAL A 75 -1.32 -32.86 -18.41
N LYS A 76 -0.15 -32.36 -18.83
CA LYS A 76 1.16 -33.00 -18.58
C LYS A 76 2.16 -31.95 -18.06
N LEU A 77 3.22 -32.37 -17.37
CA LEU A 77 4.30 -31.46 -16.98
C LEU A 77 5.18 -31.12 -18.18
N SER A 78 5.36 -29.83 -18.47
CA SER A 78 6.40 -29.39 -19.40
C SER A 78 7.76 -29.26 -18.69
N LYS A 79 7.72 -28.87 -17.42
CA LYS A 79 8.86 -28.72 -16.51
C LYS A 79 8.33 -28.72 -15.07
N PRO A 80 9.18 -28.87 -14.03
CA PRO A 80 8.72 -28.79 -12.65
C PRO A 80 7.88 -27.54 -12.38
N GLY A 81 6.70 -27.73 -11.79
CA GLY A 81 5.75 -26.65 -11.46
C GLY A 81 5.01 -26.04 -12.65
N VAL A 82 5.21 -26.51 -13.89
CA VAL A 82 4.51 -25.98 -15.06
C VAL A 82 3.88 -27.09 -15.90
N GLY A 83 2.54 -27.06 -15.94
CA GLY A 83 1.71 -27.91 -16.76
C GLY A 83 1.40 -27.29 -18.12
N ILE A 84 1.16 -28.13 -19.11
CA ILE A 84 0.65 -27.74 -20.42
C ILE A 84 -0.51 -28.65 -20.81
N THR A 85 -1.56 -28.07 -21.36
CA THR A 85 -2.70 -28.84 -21.89
C THR A 85 -2.39 -29.38 -23.28
N GLY A 86 -2.83 -30.61 -23.57
CA GLY A 86 -2.82 -31.18 -24.91
C GLY A 86 -3.81 -30.49 -25.86
N HIS A 87 -3.66 -30.75 -27.16
CA HIS A 87 -4.58 -30.23 -28.18
C HIS A 87 -6.01 -30.77 -27.96
N GLY A 88 -7.02 -29.89 -28.07
CA GLY A 88 -8.42 -30.24 -27.79
C GLY A 88 -8.62 -30.69 -26.35
N SER A 89 -7.92 -30.05 -25.41
CA SER A 89 -8.20 -30.14 -23.98
C SER A 89 -9.50 -29.39 -23.70
N GLU A 90 -10.42 -30.05 -23.01
CA GLU A 90 -11.62 -29.44 -22.48
C GLU A 90 -11.36 -28.99 -21.05
N VAL A 91 -11.83 -27.80 -20.73
CA VAL A 91 -11.78 -27.24 -19.39
C VAL A 91 -13.18 -26.84 -18.97
N GLU A 92 -13.64 -27.41 -17.86
CA GLU A 92 -14.99 -27.22 -17.33
C GLU A 92 -14.91 -26.56 -15.95
N VAL A 93 -15.71 -25.53 -15.73
CA VAL A 93 -15.91 -24.96 -14.39
C VAL A 93 -16.99 -25.78 -13.69
N LEU A 94 -16.62 -26.55 -12.67
CA LEU A 94 -17.54 -27.44 -11.99
C LEU A 94 -18.35 -26.71 -10.89
N ALA A 95 -17.66 -25.83 -10.15
CA ALA A 95 -18.24 -25.06 -9.05
C ALA A 95 -17.40 -23.81 -8.79
N ASN A 96 -17.87 -22.93 -7.92
CA ASN A 96 -17.04 -21.89 -7.30
C ASN A 96 -16.94 -22.17 -5.79
N LEU A 97 -15.78 -21.90 -5.18
CA LEU A 97 -15.63 -22.09 -3.73
C LEU A 97 -16.63 -21.26 -2.92
N ASN A 98 -17.05 -20.10 -3.43
CA ASN A 98 -17.95 -19.17 -2.74
C ASN A 98 -19.44 -19.45 -2.99
N GLU A 99 -19.76 -20.38 -3.88
CA GLU A 99 -21.14 -20.74 -4.18
C GLU A 99 -21.50 -22.07 -3.51
N GLU A 100 -22.72 -22.15 -2.96
CA GLU A 100 -23.21 -23.40 -2.33
C GLU A 100 -23.40 -24.50 -3.38
N ASN A 101 -23.95 -24.14 -4.55
CA ASN A 101 -24.32 -25.08 -5.61
C ASN A 101 -23.26 -25.19 -6.72
N SER A 102 -23.28 -26.32 -7.45
CA SER A 102 -22.48 -26.48 -8.67
C SER A 102 -23.07 -25.64 -9.81
N LYS A 103 -22.21 -25.17 -10.71
CA LYS A 103 -22.65 -24.41 -11.91
C LYS A 103 -23.15 -25.32 -13.03
N VAL A 104 -22.83 -26.61 -12.94
CA VAL A 104 -23.11 -27.64 -13.95
C VAL A 104 -23.48 -28.96 -13.28
N PHE A 105 -24.01 -29.89 -14.06
CA PHE A 105 -24.21 -31.27 -13.63
C PHE A 105 -22.83 -31.93 -13.43
N VAL A 106 -22.60 -32.52 -12.25
CA VAL A 106 -21.34 -33.16 -11.86
C VAL A 106 -21.59 -34.62 -11.48
N THR A 107 -20.64 -35.48 -11.78
CA THR A 107 -20.66 -36.89 -11.34
C THR A 107 -20.41 -37.01 -9.84
N GLU A 108 -20.77 -38.14 -9.23
CA GLU A 108 -20.50 -38.40 -7.80
C GLU A 108 -19.02 -38.25 -7.45
N SER A 109 -18.11 -38.76 -8.31
CA SER A 109 -16.67 -38.64 -8.11
C SER A 109 -16.15 -37.20 -8.20
N GLU A 110 -16.75 -36.37 -9.05
CA GLU A 110 -16.42 -34.94 -9.14
C GLU A 110 -16.94 -34.20 -7.91
N MET A 111 -18.14 -34.56 -7.43
CA MET A 111 -18.75 -33.96 -6.25
C MET A 111 -17.94 -34.25 -4.98
N GLU A 112 -17.45 -35.48 -4.80
CA GLU A 112 -16.55 -35.84 -3.70
C GLU A 112 -15.26 -35.01 -3.76
N LYS A 113 -14.67 -34.86 -4.96
CA LYS A 113 -13.47 -34.05 -5.15
C LYS A 113 -13.71 -32.56 -4.87
N ILE A 114 -14.84 -32.02 -5.32
CA ILE A 114 -15.27 -30.64 -5.03
C ILE A 114 -15.39 -30.43 -3.53
N LYS A 115 -15.99 -31.38 -2.80
CA LYS A 115 -16.13 -31.33 -1.34
C LYS A 115 -14.76 -31.29 -0.66
N CYS A 116 -13.85 -32.20 -1.03
CA CYS A 116 -12.49 -32.21 -0.50
C CYS A 116 -11.75 -30.89 -0.76
N LEU A 117 -11.87 -30.34 -1.97
CA LEU A 117 -11.28 -29.03 -2.31
C LEU A 117 -11.91 -27.87 -1.53
N LYS A 118 -13.23 -27.88 -1.33
CA LYS A 118 -13.94 -26.89 -0.50
C LYS A 118 -13.49 -26.98 0.96
N GLU A 119 -13.32 -28.16 1.52
CA GLU A 119 -12.84 -28.37 2.90
C GLU A 119 -11.37 -27.95 3.06
N ALA A 120 -10.49 -28.39 2.16
CA ALA A 120 -9.08 -27.97 2.15
C ALA A 120 -8.92 -26.46 1.95
N SER A 121 -9.80 -25.85 1.15
CA SER A 121 -9.83 -24.40 0.91
C SER A 121 -10.59 -23.62 1.98
N ALA A 122 -11.43 -24.26 2.81
CA ALA A 122 -12.09 -23.60 3.95
C ALA A 122 -11.05 -23.16 5.00
N PHE A 123 -9.93 -23.89 5.10
CA PHE A 123 -8.74 -23.46 5.84
C PHE A 123 -8.06 -22.22 5.21
N ILE A 124 -8.15 -22.04 3.89
CA ILE A 124 -7.60 -20.90 3.14
C ILE A 124 -8.58 -19.71 3.14
N LYS A 125 -9.90 -19.95 3.26
CA LYS A 125 -10.95 -18.92 3.39
C LYS A 125 -10.96 -18.18 4.73
N LYS A 126 -10.19 -18.63 5.73
CA LYS A 126 -9.66 -17.67 6.69
C LYS A 126 -8.60 -16.87 5.94
N ASN A 127 -9.08 -15.85 5.22
CA ASN A 127 -8.31 -14.70 4.76
C ASN A 127 -7.58 -14.17 5.99
N GLN A 128 -6.41 -14.76 6.27
CA GLN A 128 -5.74 -14.56 7.52
C GLN A 128 -5.36 -13.08 7.53
N LEU A 129 -5.79 -12.40 8.58
CA LEU A 129 -5.33 -11.05 8.84
C LEU A 129 -3.83 -11.15 9.05
N THR A 130 -3.08 -10.70 8.06
CA THR A 130 -1.64 -10.82 8.03
C THR A 130 -1.07 -9.47 8.45
N LYS A 131 -0.18 -9.52 9.44
CA LYS A 131 0.54 -8.34 9.91
C LYS A 131 1.69 -8.02 8.95
N VAL A 132 2.17 -6.78 8.95
CA VAL A 132 3.33 -6.37 8.12
C VAL A 132 4.54 -7.29 8.35
N CYS A 133 4.76 -7.72 9.60
CA CYS A 133 5.84 -8.66 9.94
C CYS A 133 5.70 -10.06 9.33
N ASP A 134 4.47 -10.48 9.01
CA ASP A 134 4.14 -11.85 8.61
C ASP A 134 3.90 -12.01 7.10
N ILE A 135 3.97 -10.91 6.34
CA ILE A 135 3.73 -10.91 4.90
C ILE A 135 4.83 -11.73 4.20
N ALA A 136 4.45 -12.82 3.54
CA ALA A 136 5.37 -13.66 2.77
C ALA A 136 5.32 -13.35 1.24
N PRO A 137 6.41 -13.58 0.50
CA PRO A 137 6.43 -13.41 -0.96
C PRO A 137 5.37 -14.26 -1.65
N ASN A 138 4.81 -13.75 -2.76
CA ASN A 138 3.85 -14.46 -3.62
C ASN A 138 2.56 -14.94 -2.91
N THR A 139 2.17 -14.29 -1.82
CA THR A 139 0.93 -14.61 -1.10
C THR A 139 -0.21 -13.64 -1.40
N THR A 140 -1.43 -14.14 -1.23
CA THR A 140 -2.64 -13.32 -1.12
C THR A 140 -3.05 -13.28 0.34
N PHE A 141 -3.41 -12.10 0.85
CA PHE A 141 -3.69 -11.90 2.28
C PHE A 141 -4.76 -10.83 2.49
N SER A 142 -5.27 -10.75 3.72
CA SER A 142 -6.10 -9.62 4.17
C SER A 142 -5.32 -8.80 5.19
N PHE A 143 -5.57 -7.50 5.21
CA PHE A 143 -4.80 -6.56 6.00
C PHE A 143 -5.72 -5.61 6.76
N ILE A 144 -5.35 -5.31 8.00
CA ILE A 144 -5.94 -4.22 8.78
C ILE A 144 -4.81 -3.28 9.17
N GLY A 145 -5.01 -1.99 8.89
CA GLY A 145 -4.03 -0.99 9.28
C GLY A 145 -4.59 0.42 9.28
N LEU A 146 -3.80 1.31 9.85
CA LEU A 146 -4.02 2.75 9.83
C LEU A 146 -3.61 3.30 8.46
N LEU A 147 -4.51 4.04 7.82
CA LEU A 147 -4.22 4.74 6.56
C LEU A 147 -3.45 6.03 6.83
N LEU A 148 -2.22 6.12 6.34
CA LEU A 148 -1.34 7.27 6.55
C LEU A 148 -1.37 8.28 5.39
N ASP A 149 -1.50 7.80 4.16
CA ASP A 149 -1.44 8.64 2.97
C ASP A 149 -2.20 8.03 1.80
N ILE A 150 -2.70 8.92 0.92
CA ILE A 150 -3.36 8.60 -0.34
C ILE A 150 -2.72 9.47 -1.41
N LYS A 151 -2.08 8.84 -2.39
CA LYS A 151 -1.43 9.51 -3.51
C LYS A 151 -2.08 9.10 -4.83
N GLU A 152 -2.66 10.07 -5.51
CA GLU A 152 -3.07 9.90 -6.90
C GLU A 152 -1.87 10.04 -7.83
N GLU A 153 -1.53 8.99 -8.57
CA GLU A 153 -0.50 9.04 -9.61
C GLU A 153 -1.12 9.39 -10.97
N CYS A 154 -2.26 8.76 -11.29
CA CYS A 154 -3.07 9.04 -12.48
C CYS A 154 -4.54 8.65 -12.25
N SER A 155 -5.41 8.95 -13.22
CA SER A 155 -6.87 8.76 -13.09
C SER A 155 -7.29 7.32 -12.77
N ASN A 156 -6.48 6.34 -13.14
CA ASN A 156 -6.71 4.91 -12.93
C ASN A 156 -5.71 4.26 -11.94
N LEU A 157 -4.92 5.06 -11.21
CA LEU A 157 -3.98 4.55 -10.21
C LEU A 157 -3.94 5.45 -8.97
N ALA A 158 -4.31 4.86 -7.84
CA ALA A 158 -4.06 5.42 -6.52
C ALA A 158 -3.08 4.54 -5.74
N ILE A 159 -2.25 5.18 -4.93
CA ILE A 159 -1.30 4.53 -4.04
C ILE A 159 -1.68 4.87 -2.60
N LEU A 160 -1.85 3.84 -1.78
CA LEU A 160 -2.15 3.98 -0.36
C LEU A 160 -0.92 3.59 0.46
N THR A 161 -0.66 4.33 1.53
CA THR A 161 0.38 3.97 2.52
C THR A 161 -0.30 3.62 3.83
N MET A 162 -0.06 2.41 4.33
CA MET A 162 -0.69 1.92 5.56
C MET A 162 0.32 1.28 6.51
N VAL A 163 -0.02 1.24 7.80
CA VAL A 163 0.79 0.62 8.87
C VAL A 163 -0.09 -0.13 9.86
N ASP A 164 0.44 -1.22 10.41
CA ASP A 164 -0.13 -1.95 11.56
C ASP A 164 0.78 -1.94 12.80
N PHE A 165 1.85 -1.12 12.74
CA PHE A 165 2.90 -0.95 13.74
C PHE A 165 3.80 -2.18 13.98
N THR A 166 3.73 -3.20 13.13
CA THR A 166 4.70 -4.31 13.14
C THR A 166 5.85 -4.08 12.17
N LYS A 167 6.97 -4.79 12.37
CA LYS A 167 8.20 -4.65 11.57
C LYS A 167 8.48 -5.94 10.81
N SER A 168 8.61 -5.86 9.49
CA SER A 168 9.13 -6.93 8.66
C SER A 168 10.64 -7.06 8.83
N GLU A 169 11.09 -8.27 9.15
CA GLU A 169 12.53 -8.60 9.25
C GLU A 169 13.15 -8.82 7.87
N MET A 170 12.34 -9.10 6.85
CA MET A 170 12.79 -9.34 5.48
C MET A 170 13.23 -8.06 4.77
N ILE A 171 12.83 -6.89 5.27
CA ILE A 171 13.17 -5.61 4.69
C ILE A 171 14.16 -4.89 5.60
N PHE A 172 15.34 -4.62 5.06
CA PHE A 172 16.32 -3.80 5.76
C PHE A 172 15.79 -2.35 5.89
N PRO A 173 15.79 -1.76 7.10
CA PRO A 173 15.38 -0.38 7.28
C PRO A 173 16.42 0.55 6.65
N ILE A 174 16.08 1.15 5.50
CA ILE A 174 16.98 2.05 4.77
C ILE A 174 17.05 3.41 5.46
N ILE A 175 16.01 3.77 6.21
CA ILE A 175 15.89 5.07 6.87
C ILE A 175 15.67 4.85 8.37
N GLN A 176 16.73 5.03 9.17
CA GLN A 176 16.68 4.78 10.62
C GLN A 176 16.00 5.89 11.45
N ASN A 177 15.73 7.07 10.86
CA ASN A 177 15.21 8.26 11.56
C ASN A 177 13.79 8.65 11.13
N ALA A 178 13.03 7.76 10.49
CA ALA A 178 11.64 8.01 10.14
C ALA A 178 10.70 7.50 11.24
N ALA A 179 9.60 8.20 11.49
CA ALA A 179 8.56 7.74 12.42
C ALA A 179 7.93 6.39 11.99
N PHE A 180 7.93 6.09 10.68
CA PHE A 180 7.63 4.77 10.13
C PHE A 180 8.70 4.43 9.11
N THR A 181 9.38 3.31 9.30
CA THR A 181 10.42 2.84 8.39
C THR A 181 9.82 2.00 7.28
N ASN A 182 10.54 1.83 6.17
CA ASN A 182 10.08 1.08 4.98
C ASN A 182 9.71 -0.38 5.26
N ASN A 183 10.25 -0.95 6.34
CA ASN A 183 9.92 -2.29 6.81
C ASN A 183 8.68 -2.34 7.74
N MET A 184 8.04 -1.20 8.01
CA MET A 184 6.77 -1.12 8.76
C MET A 184 5.60 -0.68 7.88
N THR A 185 5.88 -0.16 6.69
CA THR A 185 4.87 0.41 5.80
C THR A 185 4.50 -0.57 4.71
N LEU A 186 3.20 -0.76 4.50
CA LEU A 186 2.64 -1.44 3.35
C LEU A 186 2.17 -0.41 2.31
N ILE A 187 2.71 -0.49 1.10
CA ILE A 187 2.30 0.32 -0.05
C ILE A 187 1.30 -0.50 -0.86
N ILE A 188 0.09 0.03 -1.06
CA ILE A 188 -0.96 -0.65 -1.81
C ILE A 188 -1.26 0.12 -3.09
N LYS A 189 -1.08 -0.54 -4.24
CA LYS A 189 -1.48 -0.02 -5.55
C LYS A 189 -2.89 -0.45 -5.89
N VAL A 190 -3.75 0.53 -6.17
CA VAL A 190 -5.14 0.35 -6.57
C VAL A 190 -5.29 0.79 -8.02
N TRP A 191 -5.55 -0.18 -8.90
CA TRP A 191 -5.73 0.03 -10.33
C TRP A 191 -7.22 0.04 -10.70
N GLY A 192 -7.55 0.74 -11.79
CA GLY A 192 -8.90 0.88 -12.32
C GLY A 192 -9.53 2.22 -11.92
N GLU A 193 -10.20 2.88 -12.87
CA GLU A 193 -10.73 4.23 -12.68
C GLU A 193 -11.80 4.30 -11.57
N THR A 194 -12.69 3.30 -11.51
CA THR A 194 -13.73 3.21 -10.48
C THR A 194 -13.12 3.02 -9.09
N GLN A 195 -12.22 2.05 -8.94
CA GLN A 195 -11.60 1.70 -7.67
C GLN A 195 -10.67 2.83 -7.19
N ALA A 196 -9.87 3.40 -8.10
CA ALA A 196 -9.00 4.53 -7.78
C ALA A 196 -9.82 5.75 -7.32
N ASN A 197 -11.00 5.98 -7.87
CA ASN A 197 -11.89 7.06 -7.42
C ASN A 197 -12.56 6.78 -6.08
N GLU A 198 -12.93 5.53 -5.78
CA GLU A 198 -13.45 5.16 -4.46
C GLU A 198 -12.43 5.41 -3.36
N VAL A 199 -11.17 4.98 -3.55
CA VAL A 199 -10.15 5.09 -2.51
C VAL A 199 -9.72 6.53 -2.23
N LYS A 200 -9.94 7.46 -3.16
CA LYS A 200 -9.73 8.90 -2.93
C LYS A 200 -10.64 9.48 -1.85
N ASN A 201 -11.80 8.86 -1.61
CA ASN A 201 -12.76 9.31 -0.61
C ASN A 201 -12.47 8.76 0.79
N LEU A 202 -11.46 7.90 0.93
CA LEU A 202 -11.06 7.39 2.24
C LEU A 202 -10.47 8.52 3.10
N GLN A 203 -10.78 8.47 4.39
CA GLN A 203 -10.25 9.39 5.38
C GLN A 203 -8.89 8.89 5.87
N ILE A 204 -7.86 9.73 5.76
CA ILE A 204 -6.55 9.52 6.41
C ILE A 204 -6.75 9.47 7.93
N ASP A 205 -5.84 8.78 8.63
CA ASP A 205 -5.88 8.53 10.07
C ASP A 205 -7.07 7.70 10.53
N GLN A 206 -7.66 6.90 9.63
CA GLN A 206 -8.68 5.90 9.96
C GLN A 206 -8.15 4.49 9.72
N ILE A 207 -8.72 3.52 10.43
CA ILE A 207 -8.35 2.10 10.32
C ILE A 207 -9.29 1.42 9.32
N TYR A 208 -8.69 0.73 8.35
CA TYR A 208 -9.43 -0.01 7.33
C TYR A 208 -9.00 -1.46 7.28
N LYS A 209 -9.98 -2.31 6.99
CA LYS A 209 -9.81 -3.71 6.62
C LYS A 209 -9.90 -3.85 5.11
N ILE A 210 -8.93 -4.55 4.56
CA ILE A 210 -8.76 -4.76 3.13
C ILE A 210 -8.65 -6.25 2.90
N GLN A 211 -9.44 -6.74 1.98
CA GLN A 211 -9.46 -8.15 1.62
C GLN A 211 -8.74 -8.36 0.29
N THR A 212 -8.11 -9.53 0.15
CA THR A 212 -7.58 -10.02 -1.12
C THR A 212 -6.49 -9.13 -1.72
N LEU A 213 -5.51 -8.76 -0.89
CA LEU A 213 -4.28 -8.11 -1.34
C LEU A 213 -3.32 -9.15 -1.88
N LYS A 214 -2.76 -8.91 -3.07
CA LYS A 214 -1.71 -9.74 -3.65
C LYS A 214 -0.38 -9.03 -3.55
N ILE A 215 0.64 -9.71 -3.04
CA ILE A 215 2.00 -9.16 -3.03
C ILE A 215 2.47 -8.92 -4.47
N GLY A 216 2.89 -7.69 -4.74
CA GLY A 216 3.48 -7.27 -5.99
C GLY A 216 5.01 -7.35 -5.94
N LYS A 217 5.61 -6.76 -4.91
CA LYS A 217 7.06 -6.63 -4.79
C LYS A 217 7.51 -6.61 -3.32
N ILE A 218 8.53 -7.40 -3.01
CA ILE A 218 9.24 -7.38 -1.72
C ILE A 218 10.72 -7.17 -2.03
N GLU A 219 11.19 -5.93 -1.88
CA GLU A 219 12.61 -5.56 -1.96
C GLU A 219 12.92 -4.57 -0.83
N HIS A 220 13.10 -3.30 -1.18
CA HIS A 220 13.30 -2.19 -0.26
C HIS A 220 11.98 -1.66 0.34
N ILE A 221 10.83 -2.12 -0.17
CA ILE A 221 9.48 -1.76 0.27
C ILE A 221 8.59 -3.00 0.22
N LEU A 222 7.55 -3.04 1.06
CA LEU A 222 6.44 -3.97 0.91
C LEU A 222 5.40 -3.34 0.00
N GLU A 223 5.23 -3.90 -1.19
CA GLU A 223 4.22 -3.47 -2.15
C GLU A 223 3.21 -4.57 -2.40
N ALA A 224 1.94 -4.25 -2.19
CA ALA A 224 0.79 -5.06 -2.55
C ALA A 224 -0.06 -4.37 -3.62
N ARG A 225 -0.89 -5.15 -4.29
CA ARG A 225 -1.88 -4.67 -5.27
C ARG A 225 -3.22 -5.34 -5.02
N ILE A 226 -4.29 -4.64 -5.39
CA ILE A 226 -5.62 -5.21 -5.43
C ILE A 226 -5.87 -5.78 -6.83
N SER A 227 -6.46 -6.98 -6.89
CA SER A 227 -6.89 -7.57 -8.16
C SER A 227 -8.14 -6.84 -8.67
N GLU A 228 -8.16 -6.39 -9.92
CA GLU A 228 -9.31 -5.72 -10.52
C GLU A 228 -10.55 -6.63 -10.55
N SER A 229 -10.35 -7.95 -10.70
CA SER A 229 -11.42 -8.95 -10.79
C SER A 229 -11.96 -9.42 -9.44
N ALA A 230 -11.24 -9.15 -8.34
CA ALA A 230 -11.59 -9.57 -6.98
C ALA A 230 -11.63 -8.39 -5.99
N TYR A 231 -11.87 -7.18 -6.51
CA TYR A 231 -11.92 -5.98 -5.69
C TYR A 231 -13.04 -6.08 -4.64
N THR A 232 -12.64 -5.92 -3.39
CA THR A 232 -13.57 -5.76 -2.27
C THR A 232 -13.39 -4.33 -1.73
N PRO A 233 -14.48 -3.57 -1.53
CA PRO A 233 -14.39 -2.23 -0.98
C PRO A 233 -13.69 -2.19 0.38
N PHE A 234 -12.99 -1.08 0.63
CA PHE A 234 -12.29 -0.84 1.89
C PHE A 234 -13.30 -0.70 3.02
N GLN A 235 -13.24 -1.60 4.00
CA GLN A 235 -14.15 -1.56 5.14
C GLN A 235 -13.52 -0.73 6.25
N LYS A 236 -14.15 0.40 6.59
CA LYS A 236 -13.77 1.14 7.79
C LYS A 236 -14.07 0.29 9.02
N ILE A 237 -13.09 0.15 9.91
CA ILE A 237 -13.28 -0.53 11.19
C ILE A 237 -13.80 0.49 12.21
N GLU A 238 -14.88 0.12 12.89
CA GLU A 238 -15.51 0.94 13.92
C GLU A 238 -14.69 1.00 15.20
N VAL A 239 -14.79 2.10 15.95
CA VAL A 239 -14.00 2.31 17.17
C VAL A 239 -14.27 1.25 18.25
N ALA A 240 -15.48 0.69 18.27
CA ALA A 240 -15.87 -0.37 19.21
C ALA A 240 -15.30 -1.75 18.87
N ASP A 241 -14.75 -1.93 17.66
CA ASP A 241 -14.24 -3.23 17.20
C ASP A 241 -12.93 -3.62 17.94
N PRO A 242 -12.79 -4.88 18.41
CA PRO A 242 -11.53 -5.35 19.00
C PRO A 242 -10.30 -5.16 18.09
N GLU A 243 -10.46 -5.33 16.76
CA GLU A 243 -9.38 -5.13 15.79
C GLU A 243 -8.93 -3.66 15.75
N HIS A 244 -9.85 -2.71 15.98
CA HIS A 244 -9.52 -1.29 16.12
C HIS A 244 -8.66 -1.04 17.37
N GLN A 245 -9.09 -1.61 18.50
CA GLN A 245 -8.37 -1.43 19.77
C GLN A 245 -6.96 -2.00 19.71
N GLU A 246 -6.77 -3.17 19.08
CA GLU A 246 -5.43 -3.77 18.90
C GLU A 246 -4.47 -2.81 18.17
N ILE A 247 -4.91 -2.21 17.06
CA ILE A 247 -4.07 -1.28 16.29
C ILE A 247 -3.75 -0.01 17.10
N ILE A 248 -4.72 0.52 17.85
CA ILE A 248 -4.52 1.70 18.70
C ILE A 248 -3.57 1.40 19.87
N GLU A 249 -3.64 0.22 20.48
CA GLU A 249 -2.72 -0.19 21.53
C GLU A 249 -1.30 -0.31 21.01
N LYS A 250 -1.10 -0.95 19.85
CA LYS A 250 0.22 -1.02 19.20
C LYS A 250 0.75 0.35 18.81
N GLN A 251 -0.11 1.24 18.34
CA GLN A 251 0.24 2.63 18.07
C GLN A 251 0.78 3.32 19.33
N LYS A 252 0.06 3.20 20.46
CA LYS A 252 0.50 3.77 21.75
C LYS A 252 1.83 3.17 22.21
N GLN A 253 2.00 1.86 22.09
CA GLN A 253 3.23 1.17 22.45
C GLN A 253 4.41 1.68 21.61
N PHE A 254 4.23 1.73 20.29
CA PHE A 254 5.22 2.22 19.34
C PHE A 254 5.71 3.65 19.70
N PHE A 255 4.79 4.55 20.04
CA PHE A 255 5.16 5.91 20.44
C PHE A 255 5.73 6.04 21.86
N ARG A 256 5.45 5.09 22.77
CA ARG A 256 6.08 5.03 24.09
C ARG A 256 7.53 4.56 24.00
N GLU A 257 7.80 3.53 23.20
CA GLU A 257 9.14 2.99 22.98
C GLU A 257 10.06 3.97 22.22
N ALA A 258 9.48 4.89 21.45
CA ALA A 258 10.20 5.94 20.72
C ALA A 258 10.58 7.18 21.55
N GLN A 259 10.30 7.21 22.86
CA GLN A 259 10.65 8.36 23.71
C GLN A 259 12.10 8.29 24.22
N PRO A 260 12.98 9.25 23.89
CA PRO A 260 14.17 9.49 24.69
C PRO A 260 13.77 10.10 26.04
N ALA A 261 14.38 9.61 27.12
CA ALA A 261 14.26 10.20 28.44
C ALA A 261 14.95 11.58 28.48
N LYS A 262 14.16 12.65 28.61
CA LYS A 262 14.32 13.79 29.55
C LYS A 262 13.52 15.00 29.08
N THR A 263 12.82 15.57 30.04
CA THR A 263 12.15 16.87 30.04
C THR A 263 13.14 18.01 29.80
N ALA A 264 12.82 18.93 28.89
CA ALA A 264 13.40 20.27 28.81
C ALA A 264 12.32 21.29 28.40
N ASP A 265 12.43 22.47 29.00
CA ASP A 265 11.39 23.47 29.31
C ASP A 265 10.39 23.84 28.20
N ASP A 266 9.14 24.04 28.64
CA ASP A 266 7.94 24.29 27.83
C ASP A 266 7.81 25.72 27.27
N PHE A 267 8.83 26.57 27.38
CA PHE A 267 8.69 28.00 27.07
C PHE A 267 9.53 28.47 25.88
N LEU A 268 8.87 29.10 24.90
CA LEU A 268 9.54 29.96 23.92
C LEU A 268 10.31 31.09 24.64
N PRO A 269 11.41 31.60 24.07
CA PRO A 269 12.08 32.82 24.55
C PRO A 269 11.09 33.97 24.80
N GLU A 270 11.33 34.79 25.83
CA GLU A 270 10.39 35.85 26.26
C GLU A 270 10.02 36.84 25.15
N GLU A 271 10.94 37.07 24.22
CA GLU A 271 10.78 37.93 23.04
C GLU A 271 9.60 37.57 22.13
N PHE A 272 9.08 36.33 22.23
CA PHE A 272 7.94 35.86 21.46
C PHE A 272 6.60 35.99 22.20
N LYS A 273 6.60 36.34 23.50
CA LYS A 273 5.38 36.59 24.28
C LYS A 273 4.60 37.82 23.79
N LYS A 274 5.23 38.71 23.00
CA LYS A 274 4.62 39.90 22.40
C LYS A 274 3.60 39.61 21.28
N PHE A 275 3.56 38.37 20.78
CA PHE A 275 2.58 37.95 19.78
C PHE A 275 1.39 37.27 20.47
N ASP A 276 0.18 37.71 20.13
CA ASP A 276 -1.05 37.11 20.64
C ASP A 276 -1.16 35.64 20.19
N LEU A 277 -1.55 34.79 21.14
CA LEU A 277 -1.83 33.38 20.88
C LEU A 277 -3.16 33.26 20.14
N VAL A 278 -3.11 32.74 18.91
CA VAL A 278 -4.29 32.54 18.07
C VAL A 278 -4.49 31.06 17.76
N LYS A 279 -5.74 30.70 17.44
CA LYS A 279 -6.10 29.36 16.97
C LYS A 279 -5.70 29.17 15.50
N THR A 280 -5.40 27.94 15.10
CA THR A 280 -4.96 27.61 13.73
C THR A 280 -5.91 28.12 12.64
N ASN A 281 -7.22 28.06 12.88
CA ASN A 281 -8.26 28.49 11.94
C ASN A 281 -8.45 30.03 11.85
N GLN A 282 -7.82 30.80 12.74
CA GLN A 282 -7.87 32.26 12.75
C GLN A 282 -6.83 32.89 11.81
N ILE A 283 -5.83 32.12 11.37
CA ILE A 283 -4.75 32.59 10.50
C ILE A 283 -5.24 32.69 9.04
N LYS A 284 -5.94 33.79 8.72
CA LYS A 284 -6.56 34.03 7.41
C LYS A 284 -5.82 35.07 6.56
N LYS A 285 -5.23 36.09 7.19
CA LYS A 285 -4.58 37.23 6.53
C LYS A 285 -3.05 37.15 6.66
N ASN A 286 -2.32 37.85 5.79
CA ASN A 286 -0.87 37.98 5.92
C ASN A 286 -0.50 38.56 7.29
N GLY A 287 0.55 38.04 7.92
CA GLY A 287 0.98 38.46 9.24
C GLY A 287 1.80 37.41 9.97
N THR A 288 2.27 37.76 11.15
CA THR A 288 3.00 36.87 12.06
C THR A 288 2.10 36.55 13.25
N TYR A 289 1.99 35.27 13.57
CA TYR A 289 1.05 34.74 14.55
C TYR A 289 1.77 33.78 15.48
N ARG A 290 1.34 33.72 16.74
CA ARG A 290 1.77 32.69 17.68
C ARG A 290 0.67 31.64 17.81
N ILE A 291 1.02 30.37 17.69
CA ILE A 291 0.08 29.26 17.87
C ILE A 291 0.64 28.26 18.88
N ARG A 292 -0.25 27.51 19.52
CA ARG A 292 0.09 26.31 20.28
C ARG A 292 -0.64 25.12 19.65
N ALA A 293 0.12 24.19 19.10
CA ALA A 293 -0.43 23.10 18.32
C ALA A 293 0.48 21.87 18.32
N LEU A 294 -0.12 20.70 18.15
CA LEU A 294 0.58 19.43 18.01
C LEU A 294 1.02 19.23 16.55
N ALA A 295 2.27 18.85 16.31
CA ALA A 295 2.66 18.36 14.98
C ALA A 295 2.07 16.96 14.77
N VAL A 296 1.19 16.78 13.79
CA VAL A 296 0.50 15.49 13.57
C VAL A 296 1.13 14.70 12.42
N SER A 297 1.58 15.37 11.38
CA SER A 297 2.21 14.71 10.22
C SER A 297 3.18 15.66 9.51
N ASN A 298 4.04 15.11 8.66
CA ASN A 298 4.95 15.90 7.84
C ASN A 298 5.25 15.22 6.51
N PHE A 299 5.55 16.05 5.50
CA PHE A 299 5.96 15.63 4.17
C PHE A 299 6.97 16.64 3.60
N PRO A 300 8.01 16.23 2.88
CA PRO A 300 8.56 14.87 2.80
C PRO A 300 8.92 14.30 4.19
N PHE A 301 9.18 12.99 4.28
CA PHE A 301 9.51 12.34 5.55
C PHE A 301 10.84 12.83 6.15
N LYS A 302 11.77 13.26 5.29
CA LYS A 302 13.00 13.98 5.63
C LYS A 302 13.00 15.33 4.93
N PRO A 303 13.70 16.36 5.42
CA PRO A 303 13.84 17.63 4.72
C PRO A 303 14.35 17.40 3.30
N ALA A 304 13.58 17.82 2.30
CA ALA A 304 14.00 17.70 0.91
C ALA A 304 14.95 18.82 0.54
N ASN A 305 16.00 18.47 -0.19
CA ASN A 305 16.88 19.45 -0.80
C ASN A 305 16.21 20.01 -2.07
N ILE A 306 15.98 21.32 -2.09
CA ILE A 306 15.44 22.04 -3.24
C ILE A 306 16.47 23.07 -3.70
N ILE A 307 16.70 23.07 -5.01
CA ILE A 307 17.48 24.07 -5.71
C ILE A 307 16.50 25.07 -6.31
N ILE A 308 16.67 26.34 -5.97
CA ILE A 308 15.81 27.44 -6.41
C ILE A 308 16.67 28.39 -7.22
N CYS A 309 16.31 28.65 -8.48
CA CYS A 309 16.94 29.73 -9.23
C CYS A 309 16.44 31.08 -8.70
N ASP A 310 17.35 32.00 -8.33
CA ASP A 310 16.94 33.29 -7.79
C ASP A 310 16.26 34.19 -8.85
N HIS A 311 16.67 34.07 -10.12
CA HIS A 311 16.12 34.84 -11.23
C HIS A 311 14.77 34.29 -11.71
N CYS A 312 14.75 33.03 -12.17
CA CYS A 312 13.56 32.42 -12.78
C CYS A 312 12.60 31.77 -11.77
N ARG A 313 12.97 31.67 -10.48
CA ARG A 313 12.23 31.00 -9.40
C ARG A 313 11.84 29.54 -9.69
N SER A 314 12.48 28.90 -10.68
CA SER A 314 12.27 27.48 -10.99
C SER A 314 12.84 26.61 -9.88
N LEU A 315 12.13 25.53 -9.56
CA LEU A 315 12.44 24.59 -8.48
C LEU A 315 12.95 23.28 -9.07
N TYR A 316 14.08 22.81 -8.56
CA TYR A 316 14.64 21.51 -8.89
C TYR A 316 14.91 20.71 -7.63
N SER A 317 14.65 19.41 -7.67
CA SER A 317 15.07 18.46 -6.65
C SER A 317 15.29 17.10 -7.28
N THR A 318 16.30 16.39 -6.80
CA THR A 318 16.55 14.99 -7.12
C THR A 318 15.63 14.05 -6.33
N GLU A 319 15.07 14.54 -5.22
CA GLU A 319 14.27 13.76 -4.26
C GLU A 319 12.77 13.91 -4.50
N ILE A 320 12.34 15.03 -5.11
CA ILE A 320 10.93 15.32 -5.42
C ILE A 320 10.81 15.68 -6.90
N LYS A 321 9.96 14.96 -7.63
CA LYS A 321 9.62 15.29 -9.02
C LYS A 321 8.85 16.62 -9.07
N PHE A 322 9.55 17.73 -9.26
CA PHE A 322 8.93 18.99 -9.65
C PHE A 322 8.59 18.97 -11.15
N ARG A 323 7.47 19.59 -11.56
CA ARG A 323 7.20 19.83 -12.99
C ARG A 323 8.36 20.66 -13.54
N LYS A 324 9.17 20.08 -14.42
CA LYS A 324 10.27 20.80 -15.09
C LYS A 324 9.70 21.95 -15.90
N THR A 325 9.83 23.18 -15.41
CA THR A 325 9.76 24.37 -16.25
C THR A 325 11.04 24.42 -17.08
N LYS A 326 10.89 24.39 -18.41
CA LYS A 326 11.95 24.14 -19.41
C LYS A 326 13.05 25.22 -19.52
N HIS A 327 13.18 26.17 -18.59
CA HIS A 327 13.82 27.46 -18.91
C HIS A 327 15.17 27.80 -18.27
N CYS A 328 15.75 26.99 -17.39
CA CYS A 328 16.86 27.49 -16.55
C CYS A 328 18.21 26.75 -16.74
N LEU A 329 18.51 26.22 -17.94
CA LEU A 329 19.76 25.47 -18.19
C LEU A 329 20.88 26.24 -18.90
N ASN A 330 20.70 27.48 -19.38
CA ASN A 330 21.67 28.11 -20.31
C ASN A 330 21.82 29.64 -20.18
N THR A 331 21.69 30.24 -18.99
CA THR A 331 21.95 31.69 -18.82
C THR A 331 22.97 31.92 -17.72
N GLU A 332 24.04 32.66 -18.03
CA GLU A 332 25.13 33.03 -17.11
C GLU A 332 24.63 33.79 -15.87
N ASP A 333 23.44 34.40 -15.93
CA ASP A 333 22.81 35.15 -14.84
C ASP A 333 21.97 34.31 -13.85
N CYS A 334 21.92 32.98 -14.03
CA CYS A 334 21.17 32.12 -13.12
C CYS A 334 22.02 31.66 -11.94
N ASN A 335 21.87 32.33 -10.79
CA ASN A 335 22.43 31.90 -9.51
C ASN A 335 21.42 31.02 -8.74
N PRO A 336 21.58 29.68 -8.72
CA PRO A 336 20.76 28.82 -7.89
C PRO A 336 21.19 28.89 -6.42
N TYR A 337 20.23 28.84 -5.51
CA TYR A 337 20.46 28.64 -4.07
C TYR A 337 19.72 27.41 -3.57
N HIS A 338 20.21 26.84 -2.48
CA HIS A 338 19.69 25.61 -1.90
C HIS A 338 18.84 25.92 -0.66
N GLU A 339 17.65 25.35 -0.59
CA GLU A 339 16.84 25.31 0.63
C GLU A 339 16.52 23.86 0.98
N LYS A 340 16.60 23.53 2.27
CA LYS A 340 16.00 22.31 2.80
C LYS A 340 14.59 22.63 3.25
N ILE A 341 13.59 21.87 2.81
CA ILE A 341 12.20 22.11 3.21
C ILE A 341 11.52 20.88 3.76
N ILE A 342 10.61 21.11 4.71
CA ILE A 342 9.66 20.10 5.17
C ILE A 342 8.32 20.79 5.47
N LYS A 343 7.22 20.23 4.98
CA LYS A 343 5.86 20.68 5.29
C LYS A 343 5.37 19.88 6.49
N VAL A 344 4.97 20.56 7.55
CA VAL A 344 4.42 19.98 8.77
C VAL A 344 2.96 20.39 8.91
N HIS A 345 2.12 19.45 9.32
CA HIS A 345 0.73 19.69 9.66
C HIS A 345 0.63 19.84 11.17
N PHE A 346 0.20 21.01 11.61
CA PHE A 346 -0.06 21.32 13.01
C PHE A 346 -1.56 21.25 13.28
N LYS A 347 -1.96 20.68 14.41
CA LYS A 347 -3.36 20.53 14.82
C LYS A 347 -3.56 21.09 16.24
N ASP A 348 -4.60 21.89 16.39
CA ASP A 348 -5.11 22.33 17.69
C ASP A 348 -6.59 21.94 17.83
N SER A 349 -7.26 22.41 18.89
CA SER A 349 -8.71 22.18 19.09
C SER A 349 -9.60 22.82 18.03
N ALA A 350 -9.07 23.74 17.21
CA ALA A 350 -9.83 24.56 16.29
C ALA A 350 -9.69 24.12 14.82
N GLY A 351 -8.65 23.35 14.50
CA GLY A 351 -8.43 22.82 13.17
C GLY A 351 -7.00 22.36 12.92
N THR A 352 -6.64 22.29 11.63
CA THR A 352 -5.32 21.86 11.16
C THR A 352 -4.73 22.94 10.25
N LEU A 353 -3.44 23.20 10.39
CA LEU A 353 -2.68 24.18 9.62
C LEU A 353 -1.45 23.52 8.98
N SER A 354 -1.31 23.66 7.67
CA SER A 354 -0.07 23.30 6.97
C SER A 354 0.95 24.42 7.05
N VAL A 355 2.16 24.08 7.52
CA VAL A 355 3.26 25.02 7.75
C VAL A 355 4.53 24.48 7.09
N VAL A 356 5.26 25.34 6.38
CA VAL A 356 6.54 25.01 5.75
C VAL A 356 7.68 25.43 6.66
N LEU A 357 8.56 24.48 6.99
CA LEU A 357 9.80 24.69 7.70
C LEU A 357 10.94 24.71 6.69
N LYS A 358 11.92 25.58 6.92
CA LYS A 358 13.08 25.76 6.05
C LYS A 358 14.40 25.55 6.80
N ASN A 359 15.40 25.03 6.10
CA ASN A 359 16.80 24.96 6.52
C ASN A 359 16.96 24.39 7.94
N LYS A 360 17.58 25.15 8.85
CA LYS A 360 17.86 24.74 10.23
C LYS A 360 16.60 24.27 10.97
N LEU A 361 15.45 24.93 10.77
CA LEU A 361 14.18 24.52 11.41
C LEU A 361 13.70 23.17 10.88
N ALA A 362 13.82 22.95 9.56
CA ALA A 362 13.46 21.68 8.94
C ALA A 362 14.35 20.54 9.47
N GLU A 363 15.65 20.80 9.60
CA GLU A 363 16.61 19.83 10.16
C GLU A 363 16.38 19.57 11.65
N LYS A 364 16.16 20.62 12.45
CA LYS A 364 15.92 20.51 13.90
C LYS A 364 14.64 19.73 14.18
N TYR A 365 13.56 20.02 13.45
CA TYR A 365 12.33 19.24 13.49
C TYR A 365 12.58 17.77 13.10
N ALA A 366 13.31 17.52 12.01
CA ALA A 366 13.57 16.18 11.51
C ALA A 366 14.40 15.31 12.46
N LYS A 367 15.29 15.90 13.26
CA LYS A 367 16.08 15.16 14.27
C LYS A 367 15.23 14.62 15.43
N ASN A 368 14.16 15.33 15.78
CA ASN A 368 13.37 15.08 16.98
C ASN A 368 11.85 14.91 16.68
N ILE A 369 11.51 14.34 15.53
CA ILE A 369 10.11 14.19 15.07
C ILE A 369 9.24 13.52 16.13
N ALA A 370 9.71 12.41 16.73
CA ALA A 370 8.93 11.65 17.71
C ALA A 370 8.53 12.51 18.92
N LEU A 371 9.46 13.32 19.42
CA LEU A 371 9.22 14.26 20.52
C LEU A 371 8.23 15.35 20.12
N TYR A 372 8.42 15.96 18.95
CA TYR A 372 7.58 17.07 18.51
C TYR A 372 6.16 16.66 18.11
N ARG A 373 5.93 15.36 17.91
CA ARG A 373 4.60 14.78 17.72
C ARG A 373 3.91 14.36 19.01
N SER A 374 4.63 14.29 20.13
CA SER A 374 4.07 13.86 21.42
C SER A 374 3.71 15.02 22.36
N LYS A 375 4.09 16.25 22.02
CA LYS A 375 3.80 17.45 22.81
C LYS A 375 3.33 18.62 21.95
N GLU A 376 2.51 19.49 22.53
CA GLU A 376 2.16 20.76 21.89
C GLU A 376 3.41 21.64 21.72
N LEU A 377 3.59 22.17 20.52
CA LEU A 377 4.63 23.12 20.21
C LEU A 377 4.07 24.52 20.28
N ASP A 378 4.82 25.43 20.89
CA ASP A 378 4.57 26.86 20.85
C ASP A 378 5.39 27.41 19.67
N CYS A 379 4.69 27.89 18.66
CA CYS A 379 5.22 28.14 17.32
C CYS A 379 4.92 29.56 16.86
N ILE A 380 5.88 30.16 16.15
CA ILE A 380 5.70 31.42 15.45
C ILE A 380 5.54 31.16 13.96
N ILE A 381 4.39 31.58 13.43
CA ILE A 381 3.94 31.31 12.08
C ILE A 381 3.84 32.62 11.32
N MET A 382 4.58 32.73 10.22
CA MET A 382 4.43 33.81 9.26
C MET A 382 3.55 33.35 8.09
N ARG A 383 2.39 33.98 7.92
CA ARG A 383 1.53 33.80 6.75
C ARG A 383 1.88 34.81 5.67
N ASN A 384 2.22 34.31 4.48
CA ASN A 384 2.44 35.11 3.29
C ASN A 384 1.62 34.54 2.11
N LYS A 385 0.61 35.30 1.69
CA LYS A 385 -0.39 34.92 0.67
C LYS A 385 -1.12 33.64 1.09
N LYS A 386 -0.81 32.53 0.41
CA LYS A 386 -1.44 31.22 0.61
C LYS A 386 -0.60 30.25 1.44
N PHE A 387 0.60 30.66 1.87
CA PHE A 387 1.54 29.78 2.56
C PHE A 387 1.77 30.25 3.99
N ASN A 388 1.96 29.29 4.89
CA ASN A 388 2.37 29.53 6.27
C ASN A 388 3.79 28.98 6.44
N PHE A 389 4.68 29.77 7.01
CA PHE A 389 6.07 29.41 7.27
C PHE A 389 6.32 29.40 8.77
N LEU A 390 7.04 28.38 9.26
CA LEU A 390 7.52 28.38 10.64
C LEU A 390 8.73 29.31 10.68
N THR A 391 8.68 30.33 11.54
CA THR A 391 9.82 31.22 11.78
C THR A 391 10.58 30.83 13.02
N ASP A 392 9.88 30.31 14.03
CA ASP A 392 10.49 29.78 15.24
C ASP A 392 9.55 28.82 15.98
N ALA A 393 10.10 27.99 16.86
CA ALA A 393 9.36 27.10 17.75
C ALA A 393 10.22 26.76 18.99
N ASN A 394 9.58 26.29 20.06
CA ASN A 394 10.25 25.73 21.25
C ASN A 394 10.89 24.35 20.97
N PHE A 395 11.72 24.28 19.93
CA PHE A 395 12.51 23.11 19.61
C PHE A 395 13.67 22.97 20.60
N ILE A 396 13.91 21.74 21.06
CA ILE A 396 15.06 21.39 21.89
C ILE A 396 16.31 21.38 21.00
N ASP A 397 17.38 22.02 21.45
CA ASP A 397 18.69 22.05 20.78
C ASP A 397 19.41 20.70 20.79
#